data_AF-A0A849PL58-F1
#
_entry.id   AF-A0A849PL58-F1
#
_cell.length_a   1.000
_cell.length_b   1.000
_cell.length_c   1.000
_cell.angle_alpha   90.00
_cell.angle_beta   90.00
_cell.angle_gamma   90.00
#
_symmetry.space_group_name_H-M   'P 1'
#
loop_
_entity.id
_entity.type
_entity.pdbx_description
1 polymer ?
#
loop_
_entity_poly.entity_id
_entity_poly.type
_entity_poly.pdbx_seq_one_letter_code
_entity_poly.pdbx_strand_id
1 'polypeptide(L)'
;MNSLYKSKIEAATLLLVFIFTVMLIYGVGGIHTYGDISGSVVAEQYLHNGSGLTGSTNIVNSIVWDFRGFDTLGEEVVFFTGAIGVALVARKIKNSRKKISGRKK
;
A
#
# COMPACT_ATOMS: atom_id res chain seq x y z
N MET A 1 -17.60 27.97 -18.50
CA MET A 1 -16.15 27.78 -18.25
C MET A 1 -15.46 27.72 -19.60
N ASN A 2 -14.58 28.67 -19.93
CA ASN A 2 -14.06 28.84 -21.30
C ASN A 2 -13.24 27.63 -21.75
N SER A 3 -13.43 27.21 -23.00
CA SER A 3 -12.67 26.12 -23.65
C SER A 3 -11.15 26.28 -23.50
N LEU A 4 -10.68 27.54 -23.53
CA LEU A 4 -9.29 27.93 -23.28
C LEU A 4 -8.78 27.55 -21.88
N TYR A 5 -9.62 27.65 -20.84
CA TYR A 5 -9.25 27.32 -19.46
C TYR A 5 -9.10 25.81 -19.26
N LYS A 6 -9.98 25.03 -19.91
CA LYS A 6 -9.91 23.56 -19.89
C LYS A 6 -8.62 23.04 -20.53
N SER A 7 -8.26 23.56 -21.71
CA SER A 7 -7.03 23.19 -22.41
C SER A 7 -5.75 23.51 -21.62
N LYS A 8 -5.72 24.64 -20.90
CA LYS A 8 -4.58 24.99 -20.02
C LYS A 8 -4.44 24.03 -18.84
N ILE A 9 -5.54 23.59 -18.23
CA ILE A 9 -5.51 22.60 -17.15
C ILE A 9 -5.05 21.24 -17.66
N GLU A 10 -5.55 20.81 -18.82
CA GLU A 10 -5.12 19.55 -19.45
C GLU A 10 -3.61 19.59 -19.75
N ALA A 11 -3.12 20.68 -20.34
CA ALA A 11 -1.69 20.87 -20.59
C ALA A 11 -0.85 20.89 -19.30
N ALA A 12 -1.32 21.58 -18.24
CA ALA A 12 -0.65 21.60 -16.95
C ALA A 12 -0.63 20.21 -16.28
N THR A 13 -1.72 19.45 -16.41
CA THR A 13 -1.82 18.08 -15.89
C THR A 13 -0.84 17.16 -16.63
N LEU A 14 -0.79 17.22 -17.96
CA LEU A 14 0.15 16.44 -18.76
C LEU A 14 1.60 16.79 -18.45
N LEU A 15 1.90 18.08 -18.28
CA LEU A 15 3.23 18.54 -17.87
C LEU A 15 3.61 17.99 -16.49
N LEU A 16 2.69 18.01 -15.53
CA LEU A 16 2.94 17.47 -14.18
C LEU A 16 3.19 15.95 -14.22
N VAL A 17 2.37 15.20 -14.97
CA VAL A 17 2.57 13.75 -15.15
C VAL A 17 3.90 13.47 -15.84
N PHE A 18 4.28 14.25 -16.85
CA PHE A 18 5.56 14.11 -17.53
C PHE A 18 6.72 14.35 -16.57
N ILE A 19 6.71 15.45 -15.81
CA ILE A 19 7.74 15.75 -14.82
C ILE A 19 7.83 14.63 -13.78
N PHE A 20 6.70 14.18 -13.23
CA PHE A 20 6.68 13.10 -12.26
C PHE A 20 7.24 11.80 -12.83
N THR A 21 6.90 11.46 -14.08
CA THR A 21 7.43 10.28 -14.77
C THR A 21 8.94 10.36 -14.94
N VAL A 22 9.46 11.51 -15.37
CA VAL A 22 10.91 11.74 -15.50
C VAL A 22 11.60 11.62 -14.14
N MET A 23 11.01 12.17 -13.07
CA MET A 23 11.54 12.02 -11.71
C MET A 23 11.58 10.55 -11.26
N LEU A 24 10.55 9.76 -11.55
CA LEU A 24 10.53 8.32 -11.24
C LEU A 24 11.62 7.57 -12.00
N ILE A 25 11.77 7.82 -13.30
CA ILE A 25 12.82 7.19 -14.13
C ILE A 25 14.21 7.56 -13.60
N TYR A 26 14.42 8.83 -13.24
CA TYR A 26 15.68 9.28 -12.65
C TYR A 26 15.97 8.56 -11.32
N GLY A 27 14.97 8.39 -10.46
CA GLY A 27 15.11 7.66 -9.19
C GLY A 27 15.51 6.19 -9.37
N VAL A 28 15.02 5.53 -10.42
CA VAL A 28 15.41 4.16 -10.77
C VAL A 28 16.90 4.06 -11.13
N GLY A 29 17.50 5.11 -11.70
CA GLY A 29 18.93 5.11 -12.03
C GLY A 29 19.87 4.97 -10.83
N GLY A 30 19.39 5.22 -9.59
CA GLY A 30 20.18 5.12 -8.36
C GLY A 30 20.06 3.80 -7.60
N ILE A 31 19.33 2.81 -8.12
CA ILE A 31 19.18 1.52 -7.43
C ILE A 31 20.42 0.64 -7.60
N HIS A 32 20.71 -0.18 -6.59
CA HIS A 32 21.80 -1.17 -6.65
C HIS A 32 21.63 -2.11 -7.85
N THR A 33 22.76 -2.59 -8.38
CA THR A 33 22.72 -3.61 -9.43
C THR A 33 22.02 -4.87 -8.91
N TYR A 34 21.35 -5.58 -9.81
CA TYR A 34 20.60 -6.76 -9.43
C TYR A 34 21.50 -7.80 -8.76
N GLY A 35 21.10 -8.27 -7.57
CA GLY A 35 21.85 -9.25 -6.79
C GLY A 35 23.03 -8.67 -5.99
N ASP A 36 23.32 -7.37 -6.12
CA ASP A 36 24.31 -6.70 -5.31
C ASP A 36 23.71 -6.28 -3.98
N ILE A 37 24.14 -6.97 -2.92
CA ILE A 37 23.75 -6.70 -1.54
C ILE A 37 24.73 -5.72 -0.88
N SER A 38 25.84 -5.40 -1.56
CA SER A 38 26.92 -4.56 -1.03
C SER A 38 26.38 -3.17 -0.72
N GLY A 39 26.41 -2.80 0.55
CA GLY A 39 25.90 -1.52 1.05
C GLY A 39 24.52 -1.58 1.71
N SER A 40 23.81 -2.71 1.66
CA SER A 40 22.58 -2.92 2.41
C SER A 40 22.85 -3.62 3.74
N VAL A 41 23.31 -2.83 4.73
CA VAL A 41 23.62 -3.30 6.09
C VAL A 41 22.45 -4.08 6.71
N VAL A 42 21.22 -3.65 6.43
CA VAL A 42 20.00 -4.30 6.94
C VAL A 42 19.76 -5.66 6.30
N ALA A 43 19.96 -5.79 4.98
CA ALA A 43 19.79 -7.06 4.29
C ALA A 43 20.84 -8.08 4.75
N GLU A 44 22.09 -7.66 4.91
CA GLU A 44 23.16 -8.51 5.47
C GLU A 44 22.83 -8.97 6.89
N GLN A 45 22.34 -8.06 7.74
CA GLN A 45 21.95 -8.38 9.12
C GLN A 45 20.83 -9.42 9.16
N TYR A 46 19.80 -9.29 8.33
CA TYR A 46 18.74 -10.27 8.24
C TYR A 46 19.29 -11.63 7.75
N LEU A 47 20.05 -11.66 6.66
CA LEU A 47 20.56 -12.91 6.09
C LEU A 47 21.48 -13.67 7.05
N HIS A 48 22.37 -12.99 7.75
CA HIS A 48 23.35 -13.64 8.61
C HIS A 48 22.82 -13.95 10.01
N ASN A 49 22.03 -13.06 10.60
CA ASN A 49 21.62 -13.17 12.00
C ASN A 49 20.13 -13.50 12.17
N GLY A 50 19.32 -13.44 11.11
CA GLY A 50 17.87 -13.60 11.21
C GLY A 50 17.44 -14.94 11.79
N SER A 51 18.03 -16.05 11.35
CA SER A 51 17.71 -17.38 11.88
C SER A 51 18.10 -17.53 13.35
N GLY A 52 19.26 -17.01 13.76
CA GLY A 52 19.74 -17.07 15.13
C GLY A 52 18.96 -16.18 16.10
N LEU A 53 18.54 -15.00 15.66
CA LEU A 53 17.82 -14.03 16.49
C LEU A 53 16.33 -14.36 16.65
N THR A 54 15.72 -14.99 15.65
CA THR A 54 14.26 -15.22 15.62
C THR A 54 13.87 -16.68 15.80
N GLY A 55 14.81 -17.61 15.59
CA GLY A 55 14.51 -19.04 15.55
C GLY A 55 13.74 -19.48 14.30
N SER A 56 13.42 -18.57 13.38
CA SER A 56 12.76 -18.88 12.12
C SER A 56 13.76 -19.41 11.09
N THR A 57 13.46 -20.57 10.54
CA THR A 57 14.24 -21.15 9.41
C THR A 57 13.95 -20.43 8.09
N ASN A 58 12.81 -19.74 8.00
CA ASN A 58 12.44 -18.94 6.84
C ASN A 58 12.78 -17.47 7.10
N ILE A 59 13.67 -16.92 6.27
CA ILE A 59 14.12 -15.52 6.42
C ILE A 59 12.99 -14.52 6.19
N VAL A 60 12.09 -14.76 5.23
CA VAL A 60 10.97 -13.87 4.96
C VAL A 60 10.03 -13.82 6.17
N ASN A 61 9.78 -14.96 6.79
CA ASN A 61 8.96 -15.04 8.00
C ASN A 61 9.61 -14.28 9.17
N SER A 62 10.93 -14.41 9.36
CA SER A 62 11.65 -13.66 10.39
C SER A 62 11.55 -12.15 10.20
N ILE A 63 11.57 -11.69 8.94
CA ILE A 63 11.47 -10.26 8.64
C ILE A 63 10.06 -9.76 8.92
N VAL A 64 9.04 -10.44 8.38
CA VAL A 64 7.65 -9.98 8.45
C VAL A 64 7.11 -10.05 9.88
N TRP A 65 7.40 -11.11 10.64
CA TRP A 65 6.82 -11.30 11.97
C TRP A 65 7.68 -10.79 13.13
N ASP A 66 9.01 -10.94 13.05
CA ASP A 66 9.88 -10.56 14.16
C ASP A 66 10.47 -9.15 13.96
N PHE A 67 11.24 -8.93 12.89
CA PHE A 67 11.92 -7.64 12.70
C PHE A 67 10.96 -6.50 12.32
N ARG A 68 9.92 -6.78 11.54
CA ARG A 68 8.94 -5.80 11.04
C ARG A 68 7.49 -6.17 11.40
N GLY A 69 7.31 -6.93 12.48
CA GLY A 69 6.00 -7.36 12.96
C GLY A 69 5.02 -6.23 13.23
N PHE A 70 5.51 -5.03 13.59
CA PHE A 70 4.66 -3.86 13.81
C PHE A 70 4.08 -3.30 12.50
N ASP A 71 4.85 -3.32 11.40
CA ASP A 71 4.35 -2.89 10.08
C ASP A 71 3.25 -3.84 9.60
N THR A 72 3.48 -5.16 9.76
CA THR A 72 2.49 -6.21 9.46
C THR A 72 1.23 -6.07 10.31
N LEU A 73 1.37 -5.94 11.64
CA LEU A 73 0.24 -5.68 12.53
C LEU A 73 -0.56 -4.43 12.11
N GLY A 74 0.13 -3.40 11.61
CA GLY A 74 -0.51 -2.23 11.01
C GLY A 74 -1.35 -2.58 9.77
N GLU A 75 -0.81 -3.38 8.85
CA GLU A 75 -1.53 -3.88 7.67
C GLU A 75 -2.78 -4.67 8.07
N GLU A 76 -2.69 -5.58 9.05
CA GLU A 76 -3.86 -6.32 9.52
C GLU A 76 -4.91 -5.42 10.18
N VAL A 77 -4.50 -4.40 10.94
CA VAL A 77 -5.43 -3.42 11.54
C VAL A 77 -6.17 -2.64 10.44
N VAL A 78 -5.47 -2.20 9.40
CA VAL A 78 -6.09 -1.52 8.24
C VAL A 78 -7.09 -2.45 7.55
N PHE A 79 -6.68 -3.69 7.28
CA PHE A 79 -7.54 -4.69 6.64
C PHE A 79 -8.79 -4.98 7.48
N PHE A 80 -8.62 -5.21 8.78
CA PHE A 80 -9.71 -5.47 9.72
C PHE A 80 -10.68 -4.29 9.81
N THR A 81 -10.15 -3.07 9.88
CA THR A 81 -10.97 -1.85 9.90
C THR A 81 -11.76 -1.70 8.60
N GLY A 82 -11.15 -1.99 7.45
CA GLY A 82 -11.82 -2.03 6.15
C GLY A 82 -12.96 -3.05 6.11
N ALA A 83 -12.71 -4.28 6.59
CA ALA A 83 -13.71 -5.34 6.66
C ALA A 83 -14.91 -4.95 7.55
N ILE A 84 -14.66 -4.37 8.72
CA ILE A 84 -15.71 -3.82 9.60
C ILE A 84 -16.49 -2.71 8.88
N GLY A 85 -15.79 -1.78 8.24
CA GLY A 85 -16.43 -0.68 7.49
C GLY A 85 -17.41 -1.19 6.44
N VAL A 86 -16.98 -2.17 5.64
CA VAL A 86 -17.83 -2.83 4.64
C VAL A 86 -19.03 -3.52 5.29
N ALA A 87 -18.82 -4.26 6.38
CA ALA A 87 -19.89 -4.96 7.09
C ALA A 87 -20.95 -3.99 7.64
N LEU A 88 -20.53 -2.84 8.19
CA LEU A 88 -21.42 -1.80 8.70
C LEU A 88 -22.26 -1.16 7.58
N VAL A 89 -21.63 -0.84 6.45
CA VAL A 89 -22.33 -0.29 5.27
C VAL A 89 -23.35 -1.30 4.73
N ALA A 90 -22.96 -2.58 4.59
CA ALA A 90 -23.84 -3.64 4.13
C ALA A 90 -25.05 -3.83 5.06
N ARG A 91 -24.83 -3.81 6.39
CA ARG A 91 -25.90 -3.88 7.39
C ARG A 91 -26.88 -2.72 7.26
N LYS A 92 -26.38 -1.49 7.06
CA LYS A 92 -27.22 -0.30 6.86
C LYS A 92 -28.09 -0.44 5.60
N ILE A 93 -27.52 -0.89 4.48
CA ILE A 93 -28.24 -1.10 3.22
C ILE A 93 -29.35 -2.15 3.39
N LYS A 94 -29.05 -3.29 4.04
CA LYS A 94 -30.03 -4.34 4.31
C LYS A 94 -31.23 -3.81 5.13
N ASN A 95 -30.95 -3.03 6.18
CA ASN A 95 -32.00 -2.46 7.02
C ASN A 95 -32.88 -1.45 6.26
N SER A 96 -32.29 -0.60 5.42
CA SER A 96 -33.03 0.34 4.57
C SER A 96 -33.95 -0.38 3.58
N ARG A 97 -33.48 -1.45 2.93
CA ARG A 97 -34.32 -2.26 2.03
C ARG A 97 -35.50 -2.90 2.77
N LYS A 98 -35.29 -3.43 3.98
CA LYS A 98 -36.35 -4.02 4.81
C LYS A 98 -37.43 -2.98 5.16
N LYS A 99 -37.03 -1.75 5.50
CA LYS A 99 -37.97 -0.66 5.83
C LYS A 99 -38.83 -0.24 4.64
N ILE A 100 -38.26 -0.20 3.43
CA ILE A 100 -39.00 0.12 2.20
C ILE A 100 -40.02 -0.98 1.86
N SER A 101 -39.63 -2.26 1.98
CA SER A 101 -40.52 -3.39 1.74
C SER A 101 -41.70 -3.44 2.73
N GLY A 102 -41.47 -3.10 4.00
CA GLY A 102 -42.52 -3.10 5.03
C GLY A 102 -43.53 -1.96 4.93
N ARG A 103 -43.23 -0.87 4.19
CA ARG A 103 -44.14 0.29 4.01
C ARG A 103 -45.07 0.16 2.79
N LYS A 104 -44.86 -0.87 1.97
CA LYS A 104 -45.71 -1.21 0.80
C LYS A 104 -46.80 -2.24 1.12
N LYS A 105 -46.85 -2.76 2.35
CA LYS A 105 -47.94 -3.57 2.88
C LYS A 105 -48.80 -2.70 3.77
#